data_AF-A0A7X3Z9U3-F1
#
_entry.id   AF-A0A7X3Z9U3-F1
#
_cell.length_a   1.000
_cell.length_b   1.000
_cell.length_c   1.000
_cell.angle_alpha   90.00
_cell.angle_beta   90.00
_cell.angle_gamma   90.00
#
_symmetry.space_group_name_H-M   'P 1'
#
loop_
_entity.id
_entity.type
_entity.pdbx_description
1 polymer ?
#
loop_
_entity_poly.entity_id
_entity_poly.type
_entity_poly.pdbx_seq_one_letter_code
_entity_poly.pdbx_strand_id
1 'polypeptide(L)' 'MADVLERANTALDDHHAAIGPSYFMREGLDEAAVERIWRHNVLPYVEEHLFGEHGELAEFALDKLRHRGGTDSEE' A
#
# COMPACT_ATOMS: atom_id res chain seq x y z
N MET A 1 -9.85 -0.05 1.64
CA MET A 1 -8.76 0.47 0.76
C MET A 1 -8.13 1.71 1.33
N ALA A 2 -8.91 2.69 1.77
CA ALA A 2 -8.39 3.86 2.49
C ALA A 2 -7.47 3.47 3.66
N ASP A 3 -7.83 2.44 4.42
CA ASP A 3 -7.02 1.95 5.55
C ASP A 3 -5.65 1.41 5.12
N VAL A 4 -5.59 0.71 3.99
CA VAL A 4 -4.35 0.14 3.44
C VAL A 4 -3.41 1.26 2.99
N LEU A 5 -3.96 2.28 2.33
CA LEU A 5 -3.24 3.48 1.89
C LEU A 5 -2.69 4.27 3.08
N GLU A 6 -3.52 4.51 4.09
CA GLU A 6 -3.12 5.22 5.31
C GLU A 6 -1.95 4.50 5.99
N ARG A 7 -2.07 3.18 6.18
CA ARG A 7 -1.00 2.37 6.79
C ARG A 7 0.29 2.38 5.98
N ALA A 8 0.19 2.28 4.66
CA ALA A 8 1.37 2.39 3.79
C ALA A 8 2.02 3.78 3.92
N ASN A 9 1.23 4.85 3.92
CA ASN A 9 1.75 6.20 4.08
C ASN A 9 2.34 6.45 5.47
N THR A 10 1.76 5.88 6.53
CA THR A 10 2.33 5.92 7.88
C THR A 10 3.65 5.14 7.97
N ALA A 11 3.74 3.98 7.31
CA ALA A 11 4.97 3.18 7.31
C ALA A 11 6.09 3.81 6.47
N LEU A 12 5.76 4.58 5.44
CA LEU A 12 6.73 5.35 4.66
C LEU A 12 7.34 6.51 5.47
N ASP A 13 6.59 7.07 6.44
CA ASP A 13 6.97 8.23 7.26
C ASP A 13 7.50 9.44 6.44
N ASP A 14 7.16 9.50 5.15
CA ASP A 14 7.58 10.53 4.21
C ASP A 14 6.37 11.05 3.43
N HIS A 15 6.09 12.34 3.60
CA HIS A 15 5.00 13.02 2.92
C HIS A 15 5.23 13.15 1.40
N HIS A 16 6.49 13.15 0.93
CA HIS A 16 6.81 13.17 -0.49
C HIS A 16 6.61 11.80 -1.15
N ALA A 17 6.71 10.72 -0.37
CA ALA A 17 6.45 9.35 -0.79
C ALA A 17 4.96 8.96 -0.64
N ALA A 18 4.08 9.88 -0.21
CA ALA A 18 2.69 9.54 0.08
C ALA A 18 1.95 9.02 -1.17
N ILE A 19 1.43 7.80 -1.08
CA ILE A 19 0.64 7.16 -2.12
C ILE A 19 -0.76 7.77 -2.11
N GLY A 20 -1.11 8.43 -3.22
CA GLY A 20 -2.42 9.05 -3.40
C GLY A 20 -3.54 8.04 -3.69
N PRO A 21 -4.79 8.35 -3.30
CA PRO A 21 -5.95 7.50 -3.62
C PRO A 21 -6.29 7.48 -5.12
N SER A 22 -5.72 8.39 -5.91
CA SER A 22 -5.90 8.53 -7.36
C SER A 22 -5.56 7.26 -8.15
N TYR A 23 -4.61 6.43 -7.68
CA TYR A 23 -4.31 5.13 -8.28
C TYR A 23 -5.52 4.18 -8.29
N PHE A 24 -6.45 4.38 -7.35
CA PHE A 24 -7.62 3.52 -7.14
C PHE A 24 -8.96 4.21 -7.49
N MET A 25 -8.93 5.40 -8.10
CA MET A 25 -10.15 6.15 -8.46
C MET A 25 -10.78 5.72 -9.81
N ARG A 26 -10.45 4.54 -10.33
CA ARG A 26 -11.03 4.06 -11.60
C ARG A 26 -12.33 3.29 -11.34
N GLU A 27 -13.32 3.53 -12.19
CA GLU A 27 -14.58 2.78 -12.14
C GLU A 27 -14.33 1.30 -12.49
N GLY A 28 -14.93 0.39 -11.72
CA GLY A 28 -14.80 -1.06 -11.95
C GLY A 28 -13.52 -1.71 -11.43
N LEU A 29 -12.84 -1.09 -10.46
CA LEU A 29 -11.69 -1.71 -9.79
C LEU A 29 -12.14 -2.94 -8.98
N ASP A 30 -11.76 -4.11 -9.45
CA ASP A 30 -11.87 -5.35 -8.71
C ASP A 30 -10.62 -5.59 -7.85
N GLU A 31 -10.71 -6.57 -6.96
CA GLU A 31 -9.63 -6.89 -6.03
C GLU A 31 -8.34 -7.33 -6.75
N ALA A 32 -8.48 -8.01 -7.89
CA ALA A 32 -7.36 -8.40 -8.75
C ALA A 32 -6.68 -7.19 -9.41
N ALA A 33 -7.45 -6.20 -9.88
CA ALA A 33 -6.93 -4.96 -10.42
C ALA A 33 -6.20 -4.14 -9.35
N VAL A 34 -6.74 -4.09 -8.12
CA VAL A 34 -6.05 -3.47 -6.98
C VAL A 34 -4.69 -4.12 -6.76
N GLU A 35 -4.64 -5.45 -6.68
CA GLU A 35 -3.38 -6.19 -6.46
C GLU A 35 -2.38 -5.95 -7.59
N ARG A 36 -2.86 -5.92 -8.84
CA ARG A 36 -2.03 -5.65 -10.01
C ARG A 36 -1.49 -4.23 -10.02
N ILE A 37 -2.31 -3.24 -9.70
CA ILE A 37 -1.89 -1.84 -9.57
C ILE A 37 -0.87 -1.71 -8.44
N TRP A 38 -1.12 -2.36 -7.30
CA TRP A 38 -0.22 -2.35 -6.16
C TRP A 38 1.15 -2.91 -6.52
N ARG A 39 1.19 -4.11 -7.12
CA ARG A 39 2.43 -4.79 -7.48
C ARG A 39 3.25 -4.05 -8.53
N HIS A 40 2.61 -3.37 -9.47
CA HIS A 40 3.29 -2.74 -10.61
C HIS A 40 3.45 -1.22 -10.52
N ASN A 41 2.73 -0.52 -9.64
CA ASN A 41 2.82 0.93 -9.49
C ASN A 41 3.27 1.30 -8.08
N VAL A 42 2.61 0.73 -7.05
CA VAL A 42 2.88 1.10 -5.66
C VAL A 42 4.20 0.52 -5.17
N LEU A 43 4.44 -0.79 -5.31
CA LEU A 43 5.67 -1.42 -4.83
C LEU A 43 6.94 -0.83 -5.47
N PRO A 44 7.04 -0.66 -6.80
CA PRO A 44 8.22 -0.06 -7.41
C PRO A 44 8.44 1.39 -6.95
N TYR A 45 7.36 2.15 -6.79
CA TYR A 45 7.43 3.52 -6.28
C TYR A 45 7.97 3.57 -4.83
N VAL A 46 7.49 2.67 -3.97
CA VAL A 46 7.99 2.54 -2.59
C VAL A 46 9.45 2.09 -2.59
N GLU A 47 9.83 1.12 -3.42
CA GLU A 47 11.21 0.63 -3.53
C GLU A 47 12.19 1.75 -3.90
N GLU A 48 11.80 2.65 -4.80
CA GLU A 48 12.59 3.83 -5.15
C GLU A 48 12.78 4.79 -3.96
N HIS A 49 11.76 4.95 -3.11
CA HIS A 49 11.83 5.81 -1.93
C HIS A 49 12.61 5.19 -0.77
N LEU A 50 12.60 3.86 -0.66
CA LEU A 50 13.35 3.10 0.33
C LEU A 50 14.86 2.98 -0.01
N PHE A 51 15.34 3.66 -1.06
CA PHE A 51 16.75 3.61 -1.51
C PHE A 51 17.34 2.19 -1.60
N GLY A 52 16.52 1.17 -1.89
CA GLY A 52 16.94 -0.23 -1.97
C GLY A 52 16.93 -1.02 -0.65
N GLU A 53 16.31 -0.52 0.43
CA GLU A 53 16.03 -1.32 1.63
C GLU A 53 14.93 -2.35 1.36
N HIS A 54 15.26 -3.42 0.62
CA HIS A 54 14.33 -4.49 0.25
C HIS A 54 13.71 -5.21 1.47
N GLY A 55 14.35 -5.12 2.65
CA GLY A 55 13.84 -5.66 3.90
C GLY A 55 12.55 -4.97 4.36
N GLU A 56 12.44 -3.66 4.13
CA GLU A 56 11.27 -2.86 4.49
C GLU A 56 10.18 -2.97 3.42
N LEU A 57 10.55 -3.16 2.14
CA LEU A 57 9.61 -3.30 1.03
C LEU A 57 8.58 -4.43 1.25
N ALA A 58 8.99 -5.52 1.91
CA ALA A 58 8.11 -6.64 2.23
C ALA A 58 6.97 -6.26 3.18
N GLU A 59 7.12 -5.22 4.01
CA GLU A 59 6.07 -4.69 4.89
C GLU A 59 4.96 -3.98 4.11
N PHE A 60 5.28 -3.48 2.91
CA PHE A 60 4.35 -2.80 2.01
C PHE A 60 3.58 -3.76 1.09
N ALA A 61 3.74 -5.08 1.27
CA ALA A 61 2.94 -6.05 0.55
C ALA A 61 1.45 -5.87 0.89
N LEU A 62 0.60 -5.82 -0.15
CA LEU A 62 -0.84 -5.59 -0.01
C LEU A 62 -1.49 -6.57 0.96
N ASP A 63 -1.12 -7.85 0.90
CA ASP A 63 -1.59 -8.88 1.82
C ASP A 63 -1.24 -8.59 3.28
N LYS A 64 0.00 -8.14 3.56
CA LYS A 64 0.41 -7.78 4.92
C LYS A 64 -0.35 -6.58 5.45
N LEU A 65 -0.48 -5.54 4.63
CA LEU A 65 -1.20 -4.31 5.01
C LEU A 65 -2.68 -4.58 5.28
N ARG A 66 -3.30 -5.49 4.51
CA ARG A 66 -4.67 -5.96 4.74
C ARG A 66 -4.78 -6.81 6.00
N HIS A 67 -3.84 -7.73 6.22
CA HIS A 67 -3.89 -8.64 7.37
C HIS A 67 -3.69 -7.90 8.71
N ARG A 68 -2.84 -6.86 8.73
CA ARG A 68 -2.72 -5.94 9.88
C ARG A 68 -4.05 -5.25 10.23
N GLY A 69 -5.00 -5.19 9.30
CA GLY A 69 -6.31 -4.53 9.50
C GLY A 69 -7.44 -5.46 9.92
N GLY A 70 -7.21 -6.78 9.88
CA GLY A 70 -8.19 -7.77 10.33
C GLY A 70 -8.21 -7.99 11.84
N THR A 71 -7.56 -7.15 12.64
CA THR A 71 -7.53 -7.22 14.11
C THR A 71 -8.17 -5.99 14.76
N ASP A 72 -9.24 -5.49 14.13
CA ASP A 72 -10.18 -4.55 14.76
C ASP A 72 -11.59 -5.07 14.49
N SER A 73 -11.95 -6.13 15.21
CA SER A 73 -13.33 -6.52 15.44
C SER A 73 -13.44 -6.84 16.92
N GLU A 74 -14.18 -5.95 17.59
CA GLU A 74 -14.88 -6.10 18.89
C GLU A 74 -14.05 -5.97 20.17
N GLU A 75 -14.14 -4.78 20.81
CA GLU A 75 -14.65 -4.61 22.19
C GLU A 75 -15.38 -3.26 22.36
#